data_AF-A0A0U4B026-F1
#
_entry.id   AF-A0A0U4B026-F1
#
_cell.length_a   1.000
_cell.length_b   1.000
_cell.length_c   1.000
_cell.angle_alpha   90.00
_cell.angle_beta   90.00
_cell.angle_gamma   90.00
#
_symmetry.space_group_name_H-M   'P 1'
#
loop_
_entity.id
_entity.type
_entity.pdbx_description
1 polymer ?
#
loop_
_entity_poly.entity_id
_entity_poly.type
_entity_poly.pdbx_seq_one_letter_code
_entity_poly.pdbx_strand_id
1 'polypeptide(L)'
;MGCAATEKPTAETPAVTRALKVDRAFDVPALLGMNANQIAQPLTGQSIRPDHDRTPRESATGGTEALFTYWRDTTALEVSYNPETLHVNSYFIKTRSGHASDYNTLLKLANVSRFDKRLTIEPIASVANPKVYTGVKLVPLQ
;
A
#
# COMPACT_ATOMS: atom_id res chain seq x y z
N MET A 1 -69.05 8.89 -4.74
CA MET A 1 -68.02 8.77 -3.70
C MET A 1 -67.11 7.63 -4.10
N GLY A 2 -65.89 7.94 -4.55
CA GLY A 2 -64.93 6.98 -5.09
C GLY A 2 -63.52 7.30 -4.58
N CYS A 3 -62.85 6.28 -4.10
CA CYS A 3 -61.49 6.26 -3.54
C CYS A 3 -60.42 6.48 -4.62
N ALA A 4 -59.30 7.13 -4.24
CA ALA A 4 -57.93 6.61 -4.38
C ALA A 4 -56.91 7.75 -4.18
N ALA A 5 -56.36 7.88 -2.98
CA ALA A 5 -55.12 8.62 -2.77
C ALA A 5 -53.96 7.76 -3.28
N THR A 6 -53.22 8.27 -4.25
CA THR A 6 -52.00 7.65 -4.79
C THR A 6 -50.85 7.96 -3.85
N GLU A 7 -50.54 7.05 -2.93
CA GLU A 7 -49.32 7.09 -2.13
C GLU A 7 -48.14 6.61 -3.00
N LYS A 8 -47.26 7.55 -3.33
CA LYS A 8 -46.01 7.30 -4.05
C LYS A 8 -45.03 6.60 -3.09
N PRO A 9 -44.46 5.43 -3.42
CA PRO A 9 -43.41 4.84 -2.61
C PRO A 9 -42.13 5.67 -2.73
N THR A 10 -41.75 6.31 -1.63
CA THR A 10 -40.41 6.87 -1.42
C THR A 10 -39.41 5.73 -1.55
N ALA A 11 -38.58 5.77 -2.58
CA ALA A 11 -37.44 4.89 -2.73
C ALA A 11 -36.45 5.22 -1.62
N GLU A 12 -36.50 4.45 -0.53
CA GLU A 12 -35.43 4.39 0.45
C GLU A 12 -34.18 3.89 -0.26
N THR A 13 -33.28 4.81 -0.56
CA THR A 13 -31.95 4.49 -1.06
C THR A 13 -31.26 3.73 0.05
N PRO A 14 -30.81 2.48 -0.15
CA PRO A 14 -30.05 1.80 0.88
C PRO A 14 -28.76 2.60 1.07
N ALA A 15 -28.65 3.24 2.23
CA ALA A 15 -27.39 3.75 2.74
C ALA A 15 -26.44 2.55 2.81
N VAL A 16 -25.60 2.43 1.78
CA VAL A 16 -24.46 1.52 1.79
C VAL A 16 -23.48 2.09 2.82
N THR A 17 -23.76 1.83 4.09
CA THR A 17 -22.76 1.86 5.13
C THR A 17 -21.81 0.71 4.83
N ARG A 18 -20.88 0.94 3.90
CA ARG A 18 -19.68 0.11 3.77
C ARG A 18 -18.93 0.28 5.08
N ALA A 19 -19.10 -0.68 5.99
CA ALA A 19 -18.06 -1.01 6.94
C ALA A 19 -16.77 -1.16 6.11
N LEU A 20 -15.84 -0.21 6.25
CA LEU A 20 -14.52 -0.26 5.63
C LEU A 20 -13.78 -1.44 6.27
N LYS A 21 -14.08 -2.65 5.79
CA LYS A 21 -13.15 -3.76 5.83
C LYS A 21 -11.96 -3.26 5.01
N VAL A 22 -10.92 -2.79 5.68
CA VAL A 22 -9.67 -2.39 5.03
C VAL A 22 -9.02 -3.68 4.53
N ASP A 23 -9.55 -4.23 3.43
CA ASP A 23 -8.95 -5.39 2.77
C ASP A 23 -7.64 -4.98 2.08
N ARG A 24 -7.42 -3.66 1.87
CA ARG A 24 -6.28 -3.07 1.15
C ARG A 24 -5.91 -1.72 1.78
N ALA A 25 -4.68 -1.56 2.21
CA ALA A 25 -4.14 -0.30 2.75
C ALA A 25 -3.52 0.57 1.65
N PHE A 26 -2.84 -0.05 0.68
CA PHE A 26 -2.20 0.60 -0.44
C PHE A 26 -2.52 -0.16 -1.73
N ASP A 27 -2.53 0.55 -2.85
CA ASP A 27 -2.67 -0.05 -4.18
C ASP A 27 -1.34 0.04 -4.93
N VAL A 28 -0.38 -0.80 -4.57
CA VAL A 28 0.98 -0.78 -5.14
C VAL A 28 0.98 -0.96 -6.67
N PRO A 29 0.16 -1.84 -7.26
CA PRO A 29 0.00 -1.93 -8.71
C PRO A 29 -0.30 -0.61 -9.43
N ALA A 30 -1.06 0.28 -8.79
CA ALA A 30 -1.41 1.58 -9.37
C ALA A 30 -0.25 2.59 -9.31
N LEU A 31 0.79 2.31 -8.52
CA LEU A 31 1.99 3.16 -8.38
C LEU A 31 3.10 2.78 -9.38
N LEU A 32 2.99 1.62 -10.04
CA LEU A 32 4.00 1.15 -10.97
C LEU A 32 4.16 2.12 -12.16
N GLY A 33 5.41 2.43 -12.50
CA GLY A 33 5.74 3.41 -13.54
C GLY A 33 5.72 4.87 -13.10
N MET A 34 5.26 5.16 -11.87
CA MET A 34 5.36 6.51 -11.30
C MET A 34 6.77 6.77 -10.75
N ASN A 35 7.20 8.02 -10.77
CA ASN A 35 8.39 8.47 -10.06
C ASN A 35 8.08 8.83 -8.59
N ALA A 36 9.13 9.01 -7.79
CA ALA A 36 9.02 9.30 -6.36
C ALA A 36 8.14 10.54 -6.03
N ASN A 37 8.13 11.56 -6.88
CA ASN A 37 7.31 12.76 -6.67
C ASN A 37 5.84 12.55 -7.02
N GLN A 38 5.53 11.61 -7.92
CA GLN A 38 4.18 11.34 -8.39
C GLN A 38 3.40 10.43 -7.43
N ILE A 39 4.09 9.56 -6.68
CA ILE A 39 3.45 8.59 -5.76
C ILE A 39 2.58 9.25 -4.69
N ALA A 40 2.91 10.48 -4.27
CA ALA A 40 2.10 11.19 -3.28
C ALA A 40 0.66 11.44 -3.77
N GLN A 41 0.45 11.65 -5.09
CA GLN A 41 -0.85 12.03 -5.68
C GLN A 41 -1.97 10.98 -5.51
N PRO A 42 -1.78 9.70 -5.90
CA PRO A 42 -2.77 8.66 -5.65
C PRO A 42 -2.96 8.36 -4.16
N LEU A 43 -2.03 8.80 -3.31
CA LEU A 43 -2.07 8.63 -1.86
C LEU A 43 -2.73 9.83 -1.12
N THR A 44 -2.82 11.01 -1.74
CA THR A 44 -3.26 12.27 -1.09
C THR A 44 -4.72 12.34 -0.60
N GLY A 45 -5.54 11.32 -0.79
CA GLY A 45 -6.92 11.25 -0.26
C GLY A 45 -7.05 10.44 1.04
N GLN A 46 -5.96 9.89 1.56
CA GLN A 46 -5.93 9.02 2.72
C GLN A 46 -5.17 9.75 3.84
N SER A 47 -5.45 9.47 5.12
CA SER A 47 -4.71 10.06 6.27
C SER A 47 -3.27 9.56 6.33
N ILE A 48 -2.51 9.89 5.30
CA ILE A 48 -1.15 9.48 5.07
C ILE A 48 -0.26 10.59 5.59
N ARG A 49 0.57 10.24 6.58
CA ARG A 49 1.65 11.10 7.06
C ARG A 49 2.90 10.73 6.28
N PRO A 50 3.29 11.49 5.26
CA PRO A 50 4.56 11.27 4.61
C PRO A 50 5.69 11.59 5.59
N ASP A 51 6.55 10.61 5.85
CA ASP A 51 7.84 10.82 6.48
C ASP A 51 8.90 10.75 5.37
N HIS A 52 9.50 11.90 5.09
CA HIS A 52 10.48 12.06 4.03
C HIS A 52 11.88 11.95 4.63
N ASP A 53 12.34 10.72 4.84
CA ASP A 53 13.75 10.50 5.14
C ASP A 53 14.54 10.55 3.82
N ARG A 54 15.02 11.76 3.52
CA ARG A 54 15.90 12.02 2.37
C ARG A 54 17.36 11.70 2.67
N THR A 55 17.67 11.14 3.84
CA THR A 55 19.05 10.76 4.17
C THR A 55 19.50 9.70 3.16
N PRO A 56 20.48 10.00 2.32
CA PRO A 56 20.95 9.04 1.34
C PRO A 56 21.59 7.85 2.07
N ARG A 57 21.17 6.64 1.72
CA ARG A 57 21.71 5.39 2.26
C ARG A 57 22.31 4.58 1.12
N GLU A 58 23.42 3.91 1.39
CA GLU A 58 23.96 2.93 0.45
C GLU A 58 23.00 1.74 0.36
N SER A 59 22.53 1.47 -0.85
CA SER A 59 21.73 0.29 -1.14
C SER A 59 22.63 -0.94 -1.17
N ALA A 60 22.04 -2.10 -0.86
CA ALA A 60 22.75 -3.38 -0.94
C ALA A 60 23.28 -3.71 -2.35
N THR A 61 22.83 -2.98 -3.39
CA THR A 61 23.22 -3.16 -4.78
C THR A 61 24.21 -2.09 -5.27
N GLY A 62 24.76 -1.25 -4.39
CA GLY A 62 25.84 -0.31 -4.72
C GLY A 62 25.39 1.03 -5.30
N GLY A 63 24.28 1.59 -4.80
CA GLY A 63 23.80 2.92 -5.20
C GLY A 63 23.23 3.73 -4.04
N THR A 64 22.94 5.00 -4.29
CA THR A 64 22.34 5.90 -3.31
C THR A 64 20.81 5.79 -3.34
N GLU A 65 20.19 5.48 -2.20
CA GLU A 65 18.74 5.40 -2.04
C GLU A 65 18.21 6.36 -0.98
N ALA A 66 17.02 6.88 -1.20
CA ALA A 66 16.23 7.64 -0.24
C ALA A 66 14.87 6.96 -0.02
N LEU A 67 14.20 7.28 1.09
CA LEU A 67 12.97 6.61 1.50
C LEU A 67 11.83 7.60 1.68
N PHE A 68 10.68 7.27 1.12
CA PHE A 68 9.40 7.87 1.50
C PHE A 68 8.57 6.86 2.26
N THR A 69 8.17 7.21 3.48
CA THR A 69 7.26 6.36 4.27
C THR A 69 5.88 6.95 4.29
N TYR A 70 4.89 6.16 3.87
CA TYR A 70 3.48 6.50 3.90
C TYR A 70 2.78 5.60 4.91
N TRP A 71 2.16 6.21 5.92
CA TRP A 71 1.41 5.48 6.95
C TRP A 71 -0.07 5.48 6.67
N ARG A 72 -0.72 4.32 6.78
CA ARG A 72 -2.18 4.19 6.82
C ARG A 72 -2.57 3.22 7.92
N ASP A 73 -3.31 3.72 8.91
CA ASP A 73 -3.73 2.98 10.10
C ASP A 73 -2.53 2.30 10.80
N THR A 74 -2.49 0.96 10.76
CA THR A 74 -1.42 0.12 11.31
C THR A 74 -0.48 -0.41 10.25
N THR A 75 -0.49 0.15 9.03
CA THR A 75 0.33 -0.29 7.90
C THR A 75 1.21 0.86 7.41
N ALA A 76 2.46 0.56 7.09
CA ALA A 76 3.38 1.49 6.43
C ALA A 76 3.76 0.95 5.06
N LEU A 77 3.79 1.85 4.08
CA LEU A 77 4.39 1.65 2.77
C LEU A 77 5.63 2.51 2.70
N GLU A 78 6.80 1.87 2.65
CA GLU A 78 8.07 2.52 2.37
C GLU A 78 8.36 2.41 0.88
N VAL A 79 8.76 3.51 0.28
CA VAL A 79 9.15 3.59 -1.13
C VAL A 79 10.61 3.97 -1.19
N SER A 80 11.44 3.02 -1.63
CA SER A 80 12.85 3.28 -1.91
C SER A 80 12.99 3.80 -3.34
N TYR A 81 13.72 4.90 -3.50
CA TYR A 81 13.96 5.53 -4.77
C TYR A 81 15.38 6.08 -4.87
N ASN A 82 15.86 6.25 -6.10
CA ASN A 82 17.09 6.97 -6.38
C ASN A 82 16.82 8.49 -6.31
N PRO A 83 17.49 9.26 -5.44
CA PRO A 83 17.22 10.69 -5.27
C PRO A 83 17.64 11.56 -6.48
N GLU A 84 18.54 11.08 -7.33
CA GLU A 84 19.00 11.81 -8.53
C GLU A 84 18.02 11.66 -9.70
N THR A 85 17.53 10.45 -9.94
CA THR A 85 16.65 10.15 -11.08
C THR A 85 15.16 10.11 -10.71
N LEU A 86 14.85 10.12 -9.41
CA LEU A 86 13.52 9.89 -8.84
C LEU A 86 12.90 8.54 -9.24
N HIS A 87 13.72 7.63 -9.77
CA HIS A 87 13.28 6.29 -10.13
C HIS A 87 12.97 5.48 -8.87
N VAL A 88 11.82 4.82 -8.85
CA VAL A 88 11.41 3.97 -7.74
C VAL A 88 12.05 2.61 -7.87
N ASN A 89 12.89 2.26 -6.90
CA ASN A 89 13.61 1.00 -6.89
C ASN A 89 12.75 -0.12 -6.31
N SER A 90 12.03 0.15 -5.23
CA SER A 90 11.16 -0.85 -4.59
C SER A 90 10.12 -0.24 -3.66
N TYR A 91 9.11 -1.06 -3.36
CA TYR A 91 8.09 -0.80 -2.36
C TYR A 91 8.22 -1.82 -1.24
N PHE A 92 8.15 -1.39 0.01
CA PHE A 92 8.18 -2.28 1.16
C PHE A 92 6.97 -2.02 2.04
N ILE A 93 6.13 -3.05 2.24
CA ILE A 93 4.95 -2.95 3.09
C ILE A 93 5.18 -3.71 4.38
N LYS A 94 4.85 -3.05 5.49
CA LYS A 94 4.97 -3.59 6.85
C LYS A 94 3.80 -3.16 7.71
N THR A 95 3.51 -3.94 8.75
CA THR A 95 2.57 -3.51 9.79
C THR A 95 3.32 -2.78 10.91
N ARG A 96 2.61 -1.97 11.69
CA ARG A 96 3.12 -1.27 12.87
C ARG A 96 3.60 -2.24 13.95
N SER A 97 3.00 -3.43 14.03
CA SER A 97 3.49 -4.50 14.91
C SER A 97 4.84 -5.07 14.45
N GLY A 98 5.23 -4.85 13.19
CA GLY A 98 6.47 -5.40 12.63
C GLY A 98 6.45 -6.92 12.47
N HIS A 99 5.28 -7.55 12.60
CA HIS A 99 5.13 -9.01 12.66
C HIS A 99 3.83 -9.45 11.98
N ALA A 100 3.97 -10.32 10.99
CA ALA A 100 2.89 -11.03 10.32
C ALA A 100 3.24 -12.53 10.22
N SER A 101 2.31 -13.41 10.59
CA SER A 101 2.50 -14.86 10.48
C SER A 101 2.48 -15.37 9.04
N ASP A 102 1.89 -14.61 8.12
CA ASP A 102 1.78 -14.93 6.70
C ASP A 102 1.97 -13.66 5.85
N TYR A 103 2.91 -13.70 4.92
CA TYR A 103 3.18 -12.60 3.99
C TYR A 103 2.03 -12.37 3.01
N ASN A 104 1.12 -13.33 2.78
CA ASN A 104 -0.07 -13.10 1.96
C ASN A 104 -0.98 -12.02 2.56
N THR A 105 -0.99 -11.85 3.88
CA THR A 105 -1.73 -10.75 4.52
C THR A 105 -1.13 -9.40 4.13
N LEU A 106 0.21 -9.33 4.07
CA LEU A 106 0.92 -8.13 3.63
C LEU A 106 0.68 -7.83 2.14
N LEU A 107 0.62 -8.87 1.29
CA LEU A 107 0.26 -8.72 -0.12
C LEU A 107 -1.16 -8.18 -0.31
N LYS A 108 -2.13 -8.64 0.49
CA LYS A 108 -3.50 -8.09 0.48
C LYS A 108 -3.50 -6.60 0.84
N LEU A 109 -2.75 -6.23 1.88
CA LEU A 109 -2.60 -4.81 2.27
C LEU A 109 -2.00 -3.97 1.14
N ALA A 110 -1.14 -4.53 0.29
CA ALA A 110 -0.56 -3.86 -0.87
C ALA A 110 -1.40 -3.94 -2.16
N ASN A 111 -2.55 -4.63 -2.12
CA ASN A 111 -3.34 -5.00 -3.30
C ASN A 111 -2.54 -5.80 -4.36
N VAL A 112 -1.59 -6.63 -3.94
CA VAL A 112 -0.74 -7.42 -4.84
C VAL A 112 -1.15 -8.90 -4.81
N SER A 113 -1.16 -9.53 -5.98
CA SER A 113 -1.27 -10.98 -6.10
C SER A 113 0.12 -11.61 -5.98
N ARG A 114 0.23 -12.78 -5.34
CA ARG A 114 1.47 -13.58 -5.31
C ARG A 114 2.00 -13.98 -6.70
N PHE A 115 1.17 -13.82 -7.73
CA PHE A 115 1.50 -14.14 -9.12
C PHE A 115 1.56 -12.89 -10.00
N ASP A 116 1.66 -11.69 -9.43
CA ASP A 116 1.78 -10.46 -10.21
C ASP A 116 3.10 -10.47 -10.97
N LYS A 117 3.02 -10.58 -12.30
CA LYS A 117 4.18 -10.70 -13.20
C LYS A 117 4.93 -9.38 -13.40
N ARG A 118 4.44 -8.28 -12.84
CA ARG A 118 5.09 -6.95 -12.91
C ARG A 118 6.04 -6.71 -11.75
N LEU A 119 6.05 -7.60 -10.75
CA LEU A 119 6.77 -7.42 -9.50
C LEU A 119 7.52 -8.70 -9.13
N THR A 120 8.75 -8.55 -8.67
CA THR A 120 9.40 -9.56 -7.84
C THR A 120 8.94 -9.37 -6.40
N ILE A 121 8.48 -10.46 -5.78
CA ILE A 121 7.95 -10.45 -4.41
C ILE A 121 8.98 -11.12 -3.49
N GLU A 122 9.48 -10.36 -2.52
CA GLU A 122 10.52 -10.78 -1.57
C GLU A 122 9.99 -10.64 -0.13
N PRO A 123 9.43 -11.72 0.45
CA PRO A 123 9.04 -11.72 1.85
C PRO A 123 10.27 -11.58 2.76
N ILE A 124 10.22 -10.67 3.72
CA ILE A 124 11.32 -10.45 4.67
C ILE A 124 10.95 -11.11 6.00
N ALA A 125 11.67 -12.18 6.36
CA ALA A 125 11.48 -12.87 7.62
C ALA A 125 12.14 -12.10 8.78
N SER A 126 11.61 -12.24 9.99
CA SER A 126 12.20 -11.70 11.20
C SER A 126 13.50 -12.43 11.54
N VAL A 127 14.54 -11.66 11.86
CA VAL A 127 15.84 -12.20 12.33
C VAL A 127 15.66 -13.02 13.61
N ALA A 128 14.75 -12.61 14.50
CA ALA A 128 14.50 -13.29 15.77
C ALA A 128 13.65 -14.56 15.59
N ASN A 129 12.80 -14.63 14.56
CA ASN A 129 11.95 -15.79 14.29
C ASN A 129 11.65 -15.94 12.79
N PRO A 130 12.24 -16.92 12.08
CA PRO A 130 12.06 -17.07 10.64
C PRO A 130 10.64 -17.52 10.24
N LYS A 131 9.78 -17.88 11.20
CA LYS A 131 8.36 -18.21 10.96
C LYS A 131 7.46 -16.98 10.90
N VAL A 132 8.01 -15.79 11.15
CA VAL A 132 7.27 -14.53 11.17
C VAL A 132 7.91 -13.58 10.16
N TYR A 133 7.08 -12.85 9.43
CA TYR A 133 7.50 -11.85 8.46
C TYR A 133 7.44 -10.46 9.07
N THR A 134 8.45 -9.64 8.80
CA THR A 134 8.49 -8.22 9.20
C THR A 134 7.93 -7.30 8.12
N GLY A 135 7.91 -7.77 6.89
CA GLY A 135 7.33 -7.07 5.75
C GLY A 135 7.47 -7.87 4.47
N VAL A 136 7.04 -7.28 3.35
CA VAL A 136 7.29 -7.81 2.02
C VAL A 136 7.79 -6.70 1.13
N LYS A 137 8.92 -6.95 0.46
CA LYS A 137 9.50 -6.08 -0.54
C LYS A 137 8.95 -6.46 -1.91
N LEU A 138 8.60 -5.46 -2.68
CA LEU A 138 7.99 -5.56 -4.00
C LEU A 138 8.86 -4.74 -4.95
N VAL A 139 9.55 -5.43 -5.86
CA VAL A 139 10.50 -4.81 -6.79
C VAL A 139 9.87 -4.80 -8.17
N PRO A 140 9.61 -3.63 -8.78
CA PRO A 140 9.13 -3.55 -10.16
C PRO A 140 10.09 -4.25 -11.12
N LEU A 141 9.55 -5.10 -11.98
CA LEU A 141 10.28 -5.64 -13.11
C LEU A 141 10.34 -4.58 -14.21
N GLN A 142 11.55 -4.15 -14.56
CA GLN A 142 11.81 -3.20 -15.64
C GLN A 142 11.69 -3.87 -17.01
#